data_AF-A0A437NX80-F1
#
_entry.id   AF-A0A437NX80-F1
#
_cell.length_a   1.000
_cell.length_b   1.000
_cell.length_c   1.000
_cell.angle_alpha   90.00
_cell.angle_beta   90.00
_cell.angle_gamma   90.00
#
_symmetry.space_group_name_H-M   'P 1'
#
loop_
_entity.id
_entity.type
_entity.pdbx_description
1 polymer ?
#
loop_
_entity_poly.entity_id
_entity_poly.type
_entity_poly.pdbx_seq_one_letter_code
_entity_poly.pdbx_strand_id
1 'polypeptide(L)' 'MPTIPLPIRSLGAMQRVLLVALLVPVVLIAVVAAVPALVVLPFFSNGTERVIKILAALTAYARTLLITSRPGP' A
#
# COMPACT_ATOMS: atom_id res chain seq x y z
N MET A 1 -0.76 -45.34 21.22
CA MET A 1 0.03 -44.40 20.40
C MET A 1 0.36 -43.19 21.26
N PRO A 2 1.64 -42.85 21.48
CA PRO A 2 1.97 -41.71 22.32
C PRO A 2 1.79 -40.43 21.51
N THR A 3 0.85 -39.58 21.91
CA THR A 3 0.65 -38.24 21.35
C THR A 3 1.63 -37.29 22.02
N ILE A 4 2.76 -37.01 21.37
CA ILE A 4 3.73 -36.01 21.80
C ILE A 4 3.07 -34.62 21.62
N PRO A 5 2.88 -33.82 22.67
CA PRO A 5 2.34 -32.47 22.54
C PRO A 5 3.43 -31.58 21.94
N LEU A 6 3.40 -31.40 20.62
CA LEU A 6 4.30 -30.48 19.93
C LEU A 6 3.98 -29.02 20.35
N PRO A 7 4.98 -28.18 20.62
CA PRO A 7 4.78 -26.78 20.97
C PRO A 7 4.46 -25.97 19.71
N ILE A 8 3.25 -26.12 19.17
CA ILE A 8 2.74 -25.52 17.92
C ILE A 8 2.90 -23.99 17.92
N ARG A 9 2.86 -23.35 19.10
CA ARG A 9 3.09 -21.90 19.25
C ARG A 9 4.50 -21.44 18.86
N SER A 10 5.52 -22.27 19.12
CA SER A 10 6.91 -21.92 18.82
C SER A 10 7.22 -22.01 17.31
N LEU A 11 6.61 -22.97 16.61
CA LEU A 11 6.70 -23.10 15.16
C LEU A 11 6.11 -21.89 14.44
N GLY A 12 4.96 -21.36 14.92
CA GLY A 12 4.35 -20.16 14.35
C GLY A 12 5.24 -18.92 14.51
N ALA A 13 5.92 -18.77 15.65
CA ALA A 13 6.87 -17.69 15.87
C ALA A 13 8.11 -17.83 14.96
N MET A 14 8.68 -19.04 14.85
CA MET A 14 9.83 -19.33 14.00
C MET A 14 9.51 -19.09 12.52
N GLN A 15 8.34 -19.54 12.06
CA GLN A 15 7.88 -19.33 10.69
C GLN A 15 7.67 -17.85 10.39
N ARG A 16 7.12 -17.09 11.35
CA ARG A 16 6.94 -15.64 11.20
C ARG A 16 8.28 -14.92 11.14
N VAL A 17 9.25 -15.30 11.97
CA VAL A 17 10.61 -14.74 11.93
C VAL A 17 11.30 -15.08 10.62
N LEU A 18 11.18 -16.31 10.12
CA LEU A 18 11.77 -16.72 8.85
C LEU A 18 11.15 -15.96 7.66
N LEU A 19 9.83 -15.80 7.66
CA LEU A 19 9.12 -15.03 6.65
C LEU A 19 9.51 -13.55 6.69
N VAL A 20 9.60 -12.95 7.87
CA VAL A 20 10.04 -11.56 8.04
C VAL A 20 11.51 -11.42 7.61
N ALA A 21 12.40 -12.33 8.01
CA ALA A 21 13.80 -12.30 7.62
C ALA A 21 14.01 -12.44 6.10
N LEU A 22 13.12 -13.15 5.40
CA LEU A 22 13.17 -13.27 3.95
C LEU A 22 12.49 -12.08 3.24
N LEU A 23 11.40 -11.55 3.80
CA LEU A 23 10.62 -10.48 3.20
C LEU A 23 11.25 -9.10 3.42
N VAL A 24 11.82 -8.85 4.60
CA VAL A 24 12.47 -7.58 4.96
C VAL A 24 13.56 -7.15 3.97
N PRO A 25 14.53 -8.00 3.55
CA PRO A 25 15.54 -7.58 2.57
C PRO A 25 14.94 -7.25 1.21
N VAL A 26 13.92 -8.01 0.75
CA VAL A 26 13.22 -7.74 -0.50
C VAL A 26 12.48 -6.40 -0.43
N VAL A 27 11.79 -6.13 0.67
CA VAL A 27 11.11 -4.85 0.92
C VAL A 27 12.13 -3.72 1.01
N LEU A 28 13.28 -3.92 1.68
CA LEU A 28 14.35 -2.94 1.74
C LEU A 28 14.89 -2.59 0.35
N ILE A 29 15.15 -3.59 -0.50
CA ILE A 29 15.59 -3.37 -1.88
C ILE A 29 14.51 -2.63 -2.67
N ALA A 30 13.25 -3.03 -2.55
CA ALA A 30 12.13 -2.37 -3.21
C ALA A 30 11.97 -0.91 -2.76
N VAL A 31 12.14 -0.62 -1.47
CA VAL A 31 12.10 0.73 -0.92
C VAL A 31 13.30 1.55 -1.40
N VAL A 32 14.51 1.01 -1.37
CA VAL A 32 15.71 1.69 -1.86
C VAL A 32 15.61 1.98 -3.37
N ALA A 33 14.96 1.12 -4.15
CA ALA A 33 14.69 1.37 -5.57
C ALA A 33 13.52 2.35 -5.79
N ALA A 34 12.50 2.31 -4.94
CA ALA A 34 11.31 3.17 -5.03
C ALA A 34 11.56 4.59 -4.50
N VAL A 35 12.46 4.80 -3.54
CA VAL A 35 12.81 6.13 -3.02
C VAL A 35 13.30 7.07 -4.13
N PRO A 36 14.29 6.71 -4.97
CA PRO A 36 14.66 7.53 -6.11
C PRO A 36 13.51 7.64 -7.12
N ALA A 37 12.69 6.61 -7.30
CA ALA A 37 11.50 6.75 -8.15
C ALA A 37 10.51 7.79 -7.60
N LEU A 38 10.28 7.83 -6.29
CA LEU A 38 9.39 8.79 -5.60
C LEU A 38 10.01 10.17 -5.45
N VAL A 39 11.33 10.28 -5.44
CA VAL A 39 12.05 11.55 -5.46
C VAL A 39 12.16 12.10 -6.88
N VAL A 40 12.24 11.25 -7.91
CA VAL A 40 12.38 11.69 -9.31
C VAL A 40 11.01 11.84 -9.99
N LEU A 41 9.99 11.03 -9.68
CA LEU A 41 8.63 11.16 -10.23
C LEU A 41 8.01 12.55 -10.07
N PRO A 42 8.06 13.21 -8.89
CA PRO A 42 7.49 14.55 -8.74
C PRO A 42 8.30 15.61 -9.48
N PHE A 43 9.56 15.32 -9.86
CA PHE A 43 10.42 16.20 -10.66
C PHE A 43 10.43 15.85 -12.16
N PHE A 44 9.80 14.74 -12.58
CA PHE A 44 9.42 14.57 -13.99
C PHE A 44 8.41 15.65 -14.33
N SER A 45 8.73 16.44 -15.36
CA SER A 45 8.23 17.79 -15.69
C SER A 45 6.72 17.98 -15.88
N ASN A 46 5.87 17.04 -15.47
CA ASN A 46 4.41 17.07 -15.58
C ASN A 46 3.68 16.37 -14.41
N GLY A 47 4.40 15.90 -13.38
CA GLY A 47 3.84 15.10 -12.28
C GLY A 47 2.81 15.86 -11.44
N THR A 48 3.14 17.07 -11.03
CA THR A 48 2.25 17.94 -10.23
C THR A 48 0.96 18.27 -10.99
N GLU A 49 1.06 18.61 -12.27
CA GLU A 49 -0.10 18.94 -13.09
C GLU A 49 -1.02 17.73 -13.31
N ARG A 50 -0.44 16.53 -13.41
CA ARG A 50 -1.19 15.28 -13.52
C ARG A 50 -1.93 14.94 -12.22
N VAL A 51 -1.28 15.13 -11.07
CA VAL A 51 -1.89 14.93 -9.75
C VAL A 51 -3.04 15.93 -9.53
N ILE A 52 -2.84 17.20 -9.91
CA ILE A 52 -3.91 18.22 -9.85
C ILE A 52 -5.09 17.83 -10.74
N LYS A 53 -4.85 17.36 -11.97
CA LYS A 53 -5.92 16.91 -12.88
C LYS A 53 -6.71 15.70 -12.32
N ILE A 54 -6.01 14.73 -11.74
CA ILE A 54 -6.66 13.56 -11.11
C ILE A 54 -7.49 13.99 -9.90
N LEU A 55 -6.95 14.85 -9.05
CA LEU A 55 -7.65 15.35 -7.86
C LEU A 55 -8.87 16.19 -8.24
N ALA A 56 -8.76 17.03 -9.28
CA ALA A 56 -9.88 17.80 -9.81
C ALA A 56 -10.99 16.90 -10.37
N ALA A 57 -10.63 15.84 -11.11
CA ALA A 57 -11.58 14.88 -11.64
C ALA A 57 -12.31 14.10 -10.53
N LEU A 58 -11.58 13.65 -9.50
CA LEU A 58 -12.17 12.98 -8.34
C LEU A 58 -13.13 13.91 -7.59
N THR A 59 -12.72 15.16 -7.39
CA THR A 59 -13.54 16.18 -6.71
C THR A 59 -14.82 16.46 -7.49
N ALA A 60 -14.74 16.57 -8.82
CA ALA A 60 -15.91 16.74 -9.68
C ALA A 60 -16.85 15.53 -9.59
N TYR A 61 -16.30 14.31 -9.64
CA TYR A 61 -17.08 13.08 -9.51
C TYR A 61 -17.78 12.97 -8.14
N ALA A 62 -17.07 13.23 -7.05
CA ALA A 62 -17.63 13.25 -5.70
C ALA A 62 -18.72 14.31 -5.56
N ARG A 63 -18.53 15.49 -6.16
CA ARG A 63 -19.55 16.55 -6.17
C ARG A 63 -20.79 16.12 -6.93
N THR A 64 -20.64 15.49 -8.10
CA THR A 64 -21.77 14.94 -8.86
C THR A 64 -22.51 13.90 -8.05
N LEU A 65 -21.81 12.94 -7.44
CA LEU A 65 -22.42 11.93 -6.57
C LEU A 65 -23.22 12.55 -5.43
N LEU A 66 -22.65 13.56 -4.74
CA LEU A 66 -23.31 14.25 -3.64
C LEU A 66 -24.53 15.08 -4.09
N ILE A 67 -24.48 15.65 -5.29
CA ILE A 67 -25.61 16.36 -5.90
C ILE A 67 -26.71 15.36 -6.27
N THR A 68 -26.36 14.24 -6.91
CA THR A 68 -27.33 13.19 -7.27
C THR A 68 -27.86 12.43 -6.06
N SER A 69 -27.13 12.42 -4.93
CA SER A 69 -27.57 11.76 -3.70
C SER A 69 -28.47 12.64 -2.83
N ARG A 70 -28.62 13.94 -3.13
CA ARG A 70 -29.65 14.75 -2.47
C ARG A 70 -31.02 14.37 -3.05
N PRO A 71 -31.96 13.87 -2.25
CA PRO A 71 -33.35 13.82 -2.67
C PRO A 71 -33.79 15.26 -2.96
N GLY A 72 -34.51 15.47 -4.06
CA GLY A 72 -35.15 16.76 -4.33
C GLY A 72 -36.05 17.19 -3.17
N PRO A 73 -36.34 18.50 -3.04
CA PRO A 73 -37.19 19.03 -1.98
C PRO A 73 -38.57 18.35 -1.90
#